data_AF-A0A7J2SQX4-F1
#
_entry.id   AF-A0A7J2SQX4-F1
#
_cell.length_a   1.000
_cell.length_b   1.000
_cell.length_c   1.000
_cell.angle_alpha   90.00
_cell.angle_beta   90.00
_cell.angle_gamma   90.00
#
_symmetry.space_group_name_H-M   'P 1'
#
loop_
_entity.id
_entity.type
_entity.pdbx_description
1 polymer ?
#
loop_
_entity_poly.entity_id
_entity_poly.type
_entity_poly.pdbx_seq_one_letter_code
_entity_poly.pdbx_strand_id
1 'polypeptide(L)'
;MAQRGIREYDGKRMLAKYWSEYMGKGFSFPGKVVLVDPETNLDDLPKKHKWLTEEKLVAKPDQLFGKRGKHGLIKANASFDEIKKWIKEKMNKEVTIGKVTDKLTHFIIEPYVP
;
A
#
# COMPACT_ATOMS: atom_id res chain seq x y z
N MET A 1 20.43 -19.74 -8.16
CA MET A 1 20.04 -18.33 -8.35
C MET A 1 19.50 -17.79 -7.03
N ALA A 2 19.97 -16.63 -6.56
CA ALA A 2 19.44 -16.00 -5.35
C ALA A 2 18.11 -15.29 -5.67
N GLN A 3 17.07 -15.56 -4.88
CA GLN A 3 15.78 -14.89 -4.98
C GLN A 3 15.67 -13.82 -3.90
N ARG A 4 15.14 -12.64 -4.23
CA ARG A 4 14.93 -11.53 -3.29
C ARG A 4 13.47 -11.09 -3.34
N GLY A 5 12.88 -10.84 -2.18
CA GLY A 5 11.56 -10.24 -2.08
C GLY A 5 11.57 -8.81 -2.61
N ILE A 6 10.53 -8.44 -3.35
CA ILE A 6 10.23 -7.06 -3.74
C ILE A 6 8.99 -6.59 -3.00
N ARG A 7 8.82 -5.28 -2.84
CA ARG A 7 7.64 -4.72 -2.18
C ARG A 7 6.39 -5.01 -3.01
N GLU A 8 5.24 -5.02 -2.33
CA GLU A 8 3.96 -5.19 -2.99
C GLU A 8 3.70 -4.06 -4.00
N TYR A 9 4.10 -2.82 -3.66
CA TYR A 9 4.06 -1.68 -4.55
C TYR A 9 4.79 -1.93 -5.88
N ASP A 10 6.03 -2.38 -5.82
CA ASP A 10 6.85 -2.61 -7.01
C ASP A 10 6.26 -3.71 -7.89
N GLY A 11 5.85 -4.83 -7.26
CA GLY A 11 5.21 -5.93 -7.96
C GLY A 11 3.91 -5.50 -8.66
N LYS A 12 3.05 -4.73 -7.98
CA LYS A 12 1.81 -4.20 -8.56
C LYS A 12 2.07 -3.23 -9.71
N ARG A 13 3.08 -2.37 -9.59
CA ARG A 13 3.46 -1.46 -10.70
C ARG A 13 3.97 -2.22 -11.92
N MET A 14 4.78 -3.26 -11.71
CA MET A 14 5.21 -4.15 -12.79
C MET A 14 4.02 -4.82 -13.46
N LEU A 15 3.08 -5.37 -12.68
CA LEU A 15 1.85 -5.95 -13.21
C LEU A 15 1.05 -4.95 -14.03
N ALA A 16 0.83 -3.73 -13.52
CA ALA A 16 0.09 -2.70 -14.24
C ALA A 16 0.75 -2.34 -15.57
N LYS A 17 2.08 -2.25 -15.59
CA LYS A 17 2.86 -1.90 -16.78
C LYS A 17 2.80 -2.97 -17.86
N TYR A 18 2.91 -4.24 -17.48
CA TYR A 18 3.08 -5.35 -18.42
C TYR A 18 1.81 -6.20 -18.59
N TRP A 19 0.68 -5.79 -18.01
CA TRP A 19 -0.56 -6.58 -18.00
C TRP A 19 -0.99 -6.99 -19.41
N SER A 20 -1.07 -6.03 -20.34
CA SER A 20 -1.55 -6.26 -21.70
C SER A 20 -0.63 -7.15 -22.54
N GLU A 21 0.66 -7.21 -22.19
CA GLU A 21 1.67 -8.01 -22.88
C GLU A 21 1.58 -9.49 -22.46
N TYR A 22 1.38 -9.77 -21.17
CA TYR A 22 1.48 -11.15 -20.65
C TYR A 22 0.15 -11.77 -20.21
N MET A 23 -0.88 -10.98 -19.86
CA MET A 23 -2.13 -11.49 -19.27
C MET A 23 -3.35 -11.38 -20.20
N GLY A 24 -3.28 -10.55 -21.25
CA GLY A 24 -4.35 -10.36 -22.23
C GLY A 24 -5.16 -9.07 -22.05
N LYS A 25 -6.18 -8.87 -22.91
CA LYS A 25 -6.91 -7.60 -23.06
C LYS A 25 -8.30 -7.55 -22.42
N GLY A 26 -8.82 -8.67 -21.93
CA GLY A 26 -10.19 -8.78 -21.38
C GLY A 26 -10.37 -8.14 -20.00
N PHE A 27 -9.26 -7.87 -19.31
CA PHE A 27 -9.22 -7.19 -18.02
C PHE A 27 -7.93 -6.38 -17.96
N SER A 28 -7.91 -5.29 -17.20
CA SER A 28 -6.70 -4.51 -16.94
C SER A 28 -6.60 -4.20 -15.45
N PHE A 29 -5.38 -4.28 -14.92
CA PHE A 29 -5.09 -3.77 -13.59
C PHE A 29 -4.75 -2.27 -13.69
N PRO A 30 -5.55 -1.36 -13.10
CA PRO A 30 -5.39 0.09 -13.32
C PRO A 30 -4.14 0.69 -12.67
N GLY A 31 -3.40 -0.08 -11.86
CA GLY A 31 -2.17 0.40 -11.23
C GLY A 31 -2.38 1.51 -10.20
N LYS A 32 -3.59 1.63 -9.63
CA LYS A 32 -3.92 2.57 -8.54
C LYS A 32 -3.26 2.12 -7.24
N VAL A 33 -1.98 2.43 -7.09
CA VAL A 33 -1.18 2.17 -5.89
C VAL A 33 -0.30 3.37 -5.57
N VAL A 34 -0.24 3.74 -4.29
CA VAL A 34 0.65 4.80 -3.79
C VAL A 34 1.51 4.21 -2.68
N LEU A 35 2.83 4.38 -2.79
CA LEU A 35 3.76 4.11 -1.70
C LEU A 35 3.92 5.39 -0.87
N VAL A 36 3.86 5.23 0.44
CA VAL A 36 4.06 6.30 1.43
C VAL A 36 5.22 5.90 2.32
N ASP A 37 6.17 6.81 2.46
CA ASP A 37 7.32 6.73 3.36
C ASP A 37 7.33 7.91 4.37
N PRO A 38 8.31 8.02 5.27
CA PRO A 38 8.35 9.12 6.25
C PRO A 38 8.49 10.51 5.65
N GLU A 39 9.05 10.63 4.44
CA GLU A 39 9.29 11.90 3.74
C GLU A 39 8.10 12.32 2.86
N THR A 40 7.12 11.42 2.70
CA THR A 40 5.95 11.64 1.85
C THR A 40 5.01 12.67 2.49
N ASN A 41 4.82 13.82 1.82
CA ASN A 41 3.75 14.74 2.19
C ASN A 41 2.36 14.19 1.77
N LEU A 42 1.65 13.59 2.73
CA LEU A 42 0.32 13.02 2.52
C LEU A 42 -0.70 14.02 1.96
N ASP A 43 -0.57 15.30 2.30
CA ASP A 43 -1.49 16.35 1.85
C ASP A 43 -1.38 16.68 0.35
N ASP A 44 -0.26 16.33 -0.27
CA ASP A 44 -0.05 16.53 -1.71
C ASP A 44 -0.51 15.35 -2.56
N LEU A 45 -0.77 14.18 -1.96
CA LEU A 45 -1.12 12.98 -2.71
C LEU A 45 -2.40 13.13 -3.55
N PRO A 46 -3.51 13.73 -3.05
CA PRO A 46 -4.72 13.93 -3.86
C PRO A 46 -4.50 14.79 -5.11
N LYS A 47 -3.51 15.70 -5.08
CA LYS A 47 -3.15 16.53 -6.25
C LYS A 47 -2.57 15.67 -7.38
N LYS A 48 -1.87 14.58 -7.04
CA LYS A 48 -1.26 13.64 -7.99
C LYS A 48 -2.18 12.45 -8.31
N HIS A 49 -3.07 12.09 -7.39
CA HIS A 49 -3.88 10.89 -7.43
C HIS A 49 -5.32 11.20 -6.98
N LYS A 50 -6.12 11.78 -7.88
CA LYS A 50 -7.50 12.24 -7.59
C LYS A 50 -8.39 11.15 -6.99
N TRP A 51 -8.21 9.89 -7.42
CA TRP A 51 -8.97 8.73 -6.94
C TRP A 51 -8.88 8.50 -5.43
N LEU A 52 -7.83 9.02 -4.76
CA LEU A 52 -7.69 8.92 -3.31
C LEU A 52 -8.89 9.54 -2.57
N THR A 53 -9.49 10.60 -3.10
CA THR A 53 -10.63 11.28 -2.47
C THR A 53 -11.99 10.86 -3.02
N GLU A 54 -12.01 10.07 -4.10
CA GLU A 54 -13.24 9.66 -4.79
C GLU A 54 -13.70 8.25 -4.39
N GLU A 55 -12.76 7.41 -3.94
CA GLU A 55 -13.00 5.99 -3.66
C GLU A 55 -12.80 5.66 -2.17
N LYS A 56 -13.38 4.54 -1.73
CA LYS A 56 -12.98 3.93 -0.46
C LYS A 56 -11.62 3.29 -0.62
N LEU A 57 -10.82 3.34 0.43
CA LEU A 57 -9.41 2.97 0.39
C LEU A 57 -9.06 1.86 1.39
N VAL A 58 -7.93 1.21 1.10
CA VAL A 58 -7.19 0.35 2.02
C VAL A 58 -5.78 0.92 2.18
N ALA A 59 -5.28 0.92 3.42
CA ALA A 59 -3.86 1.11 3.70
C ALA A 59 -3.31 -0.01 4.58
N LYS A 60 -2.07 -0.41 4.30
CA LYS A 60 -1.35 -1.47 5.03
C LYS A 60 0.17 -1.28 4.89
N PRO A 61 0.99 -1.77 5.83
CA PRO A 61 2.43 -1.74 5.67
C PRO A 61 2.89 -2.58 4.48
N ASP A 62 3.95 -2.11 3.84
CA ASP A 62 4.59 -2.76 2.70
C ASP A 62 6.09 -2.92 2.96
N GLN A 63 6.44 -3.76 3.94
CA GLN A 63 7.83 -4.02 4.39
C GLN A 63 8.16 -5.52 4.40
N LEU A 64 7.69 -6.25 3.38
CA LEU A 64 8.06 -7.65 3.15
C LEU A 64 7.69 -8.62 4.30
N PHE A 65 6.59 -8.36 5.00
CA PHE A 65 6.03 -9.28 5.99
C PHE A 65 4.55 -9.60 5.73
N GLY A 66 4.14 -10.82 6.09
CA GLY A 66 2.78 -11.33 5.90
C GLY A 66 1.87 -11.10 7.11
N LYS A 67 0.65 -11.68 7.06
CA LYS A 67 -0.31 -11.72 8.19
C LYS A 67 -0.73 -10.35 8.76
N ARG A 68 -0.61 -9.27 7.98
CA ARG A 68 -0.97 -7.88 8.34
C ARG A 68 -2.37 -7.76 8.99
N GLY A 69 -3.36 -8.48 8.48
CA GLY A 69 -4.72 -8.50 9.06
C GLY A 69 -4.77 -9.04 10.50
N LYS A 70 -4.02 -10.12 10.79
CA LYS A 70 -3.93 -10.68 12.14
C LYS A 70 -3.25 -9.75 13.14
N HIS A 71 -2.42 -8.83 12.65
CA HIS A 71 -1.71 -7.84 13.47
C HIS A 71 -2.45 -6.50 13.58
N GLY A 72 -3.67 -6.37 13.03
CA GLY A 72 -4.38 -5.09 13.01
C GLY A 72 -3.67 -4.01 12.18
N LEU A 73 -2.86 -4.42 11.20
CA LEU A 73 -2.08 -3.56 10.32
C LEU A 73 -2.73 -3.38 8.95
N ILE A 74 -4.07 -3.32 8.94
CA ILE A 74 -4.86 -3.03 7.75
C ILE A 74 -5.96 -2.07 8.18
N LYS A 75 -6.02 -0.90 7.55
CA LYS A 75 -7.18 0.00 7.59
C LYS A 75 -7.89 -0.15 6.25
N ALA A 76 -9.09 -0.73 6.26
CA ALA A 76 -9.88 -1.00 5.06
C ALA A 76 -11.20 -0.22 5.09
N ASN A 77 -11.82 -0.07 3.91
CA ASN A 77 -13.10 0.63 3.71
C ASN A 77 -13.13 2.04 4.35
N ALA A 78 -12.08 2.82 4.11
CA ALA A 78 -11.86 4.10 4.78
C ALA A 78 -11.77 5.27 3.78
N SER A 79 -12.08 6.49 4.23
CA SER A 79 -11.78 7.71 3.46
C SER A 79 -10.28 8.04 3.46
N PHE A 80 -9.84 8.93 2.57
CA PHE A 80 -8.45 9.40 2.57
C PHE A 80 -8.02 10.04 3.90
N ASP A 81 -8.89 10.82 4.54
CA ASP A 81 -8.58 11.44 5.83
C ASP A 81 -8.39 10.41 6.95
N GLU A 82 -9.22 9.37 6.96
CA GLU A 82 -9.07 8.26 7.90
C GLU A 82 -7.77 7.48 7.65
N ILE A 83 -7.41 7.25 6.37
CA ILE A 83 -6.16 6.60 5.98
C ILE A 83 -4.97 7.44 6.41
N LYS A 84 -4.99 8.76 6.13
CA LYS A 84 -3.95 9.71 6.51
C LYS A 84 -3.73 9.71 8.02
N LYS A 85 -4.82 9.78 8.80
CA LYS A 85 -4.76 9.71 10.27
C LYS A 85 -4.13 8.39 10.73
N TRP A 86 -4.61 7.27 10.18
CA TRP A 86 -4.13 5.95 10.55
C TRP A 86 -2.64 5.74 10.21
N ILE A 87 -2.19 6.19 9.04
CA ILE A 87 -0.77 6.13 8.66
C ILE A 87 0.06 6.98 9.62
N LYS A 88 -0.35 8.21 9.93
CA LYS A 88 0.37 9.07 10.90
C LYS A 88 0.49 8.44 12.28
N GLU A 89 -0.56 7.75 12.76
CA GLU A 89 -0.54 7.03 14.04
C GLU A 89 0.44 5.84 14.06
N LYS A 90 0.59 5.15 12.93
CA LYS A 90 1.44 3.95 12.79
C LYS A 90 2.86 4.24 12.34
N MET A 91 3.10 5.33 11.63
CA MET A 91 4.40 5.71 11.10
C MET A 91 5.45 5.78 12.21
N ASN A 92 6.61 5.18 11.96
CA ASN A 92 7.76 5.05 12.85
C ASN A 92 7.48 4.33 14.18
N LYS A 93 6.31 3.68 14.34
CA LYS A 93 6.03 2.83 15.50
C LYS A 93 6.71 1.49 15.33
N GLU A 94 7.33 1.02 16.42
CA GLU A 94 7.90 -0.33 16.48
C GLU A 94 6.79 -1.38 16.61
N VAL A 95 7.01 -2.50 15.94
CA VAL A 95 6.11 -3.64 15.94
C VAL A 95 6.92 -4.91 15.90
N THR A 96 6.53 -5.89 16.71
CA THR A 96 7.10 -7.23 16.68
C THR A 96 6.25 -8.15 15.82
N ILE A 97 6.84 -8.68 14.73
CA ILE A 97 6.24 -9.71 13.88
C ILE A 97 7.09 -10.97 14.00
N GLY A 98 6.53 -12.00 14.67
CA GLY A 98 7.29 -13.21 14.98
C GLY A 98 8.44 -12.90 15.93
N LYS A 99 9.68 -13.04 15.46
CA LYS A 99 10.91 -12.76 16.24
C LYS A 99 11.59 -11.44 15.87
N VAL A 100 11.02 -10.70 14.92
CA VAL A 100 11.62 -9.47 14.39
C VAL A 100 10.85 -8.28 14.93
N THR A 101 11.56 -7.31 15.52
CA THR A 101 11.02 -6.01 15.92
C THR A 101 11.65 -4.94 15.05
N ASP A 102 10.83 -4.12 14.41
CA ASP A 102 11.28 -2.99 13.60
C ASP A 102 10.19 -1.92 13.49
N LYS A 103 10.53 -0.75 12.95
CA LYS A 103 9.62 0.37 12.72
C LYS A 103 8.81 0.21 11.44
N LEU A 104 7.54 0.60 11.50
CA LEU A 104 6.70 0.78 10.32
C LEU A 104 7.05 2.08 9.61
N THR A 105 7.71 1.99 8.47
CA THR A 105 8.18 3.15 7.69
C THR A 105 7.53 3.25 6.33
N HIS A 106 7.02 2.15 5.77
CA HIS A 106 6.46 2.14 4.41
C HIS A 106 5.05 1.57 4.40
N PHE A 107 4.13 2.29 3.77
CA PHE A 107 2.73 1.91 3.63
C PHE A 107 2.32 1.97 2.16
N ILE A 108 1.42 1.09 1.77
CA ILE A 108 0.76 1.14 0.47
C ILE A 108 -0.69 1.57 0.66
N ILE A 109 -1.17 2.48 -0.19
CA ILE A 109 -2.58 2.89 -0.32
C ILE A 109 -3.11 2.37 -1.65
N GLU A 110 -4.29 1.77 -1.64
CA GLU A 110 -4.98 1.24 -2.82
C GLU A 110 -6.51 1.35 -2.66
N PRO A 111 -7.29 1.27 -3.76
CA PRO A 111 -8.75 1.20 -3.68
C PRO A 111 -9.23 0.00 -2.87
N TYR A 112 -10.28 0.20 -2.09
CA TYR A 112 -11.04 -0.87 -1.44
C TYR A 112 -11.96 -1.53 -2.46
N VAL A 113 -11.88 -2.86 -2.56
CA VAL A 113 -12.79 -3.67 -3.38
C VAL A 113 -13.76 -4.37 -2.41
N PRO A 114 -15.07 -4.06 -2.47
CA PRO A 114 -16.09 -4.66 -1.62
C PRO A 114 -16.23 -6.17 -1.76
#